data_AF-A0A3D4BKN7-F1
#
_entry.id   AF-A0A3D4BKN7-F1
#
_cell.length_a   1.000
_cell.length_b   1.000
_cell.length_c   1.000
_cell.angle_alpha   90.00
_cell.angle_beta   90.00
_cell.angle_gamma   90.00
#
_symmetry.space_group_name_H-M   'P 1'
#
loop_
_entity.id
_entity.type
_entity.pdbx_description
1 polymer ?
#
loop_
_entity_poly.entity_id
_entity_poly.type
_entity_poly.pdbx_seq_one_letter_code
_entity_poly.pdbx_strand_id
1 'polypeptide(L)'
;AQQKENNNKQETVNAKLADFSINKSSTDVEIKRITEILEKKYEIQLNTSKIKRNSNNEITAIKIDYKCKDGNEVSIVKKGDEPIDEIFINEEKGTIVFHTETTNQKGATVTSKSISF
;
A
#
# COMPACT_ATOMS: atom_id res chain seq x y z
N ALA A 1 15.23 -36.90 21.18
CA ALA A 1 15.80 -35.91 20.24
C ALA A 1 14.77 -34.82 20.02
N GLN A 2 15.18 -33.58 20.27
CA GLN A 2 14.55 -32.29 19.93
C GLN A 2 14.22 -32.26 18.42
N GLN A 3 13.34 -31.43 17.84
CA GLN A 3 12.60 -30.23 18.23
C GLN A 3 11.62 -29.95 17.07
N LYS A 4 10.48 -29.33 17.34
CA LYS A 4 10.08 -28.09 16.63
C LYS A 4 9.06 -27.34 17.48
N GLU A 5 9.67 -26.53 18.32
CA GLU A 5 9.09 -25.45 19.10
C GLU A 5 8.83 -24.25 18.16
N ASN A 6 7.99 -23.34 18.66
CA ASN A 6 7.83 -21.94 18.27
C ASN A 6 6.72 -21.61 17.26
N ASN A 7 5.88 -20.60 17.46
CA ASN A 7 5.51 -19.80 18.62
C ASN A 7 4.28 -18.98 18.17
N ASN A 8 3.31 -18.89 19.06
CA ASN A 8 2.35 -17.81 19.24
C ASN A 8 2.34 -16.65 18.21
N LYS A 9 1.20 -16.46 17.54
CA LYS A 9 0.65 -15.13 17.24
C LYS A 9 -0.88 -15.17 17.31
N GLN A 10 -1.40 -15.29 18.53
CA GLN A 10 -2.60 -14.51 18.84
C GLN A 10 -2.15 -13.07 19.08
N GLU A 11 -2.12 -12.28 18.01
CA GLU A 11 -2.18 -10.82 18.15
C GLU A 11 -3.64 -10.41 18.00
N THR A 12 -4.32 -10.31 19.13
CA THR A 12 -5.45 -9.41 19.29
C THR A 12 -4.91 -8.00 19.14
N VAL A 13 -4.85 -7.49 17.91
CA VAL A 13 -4.76 -6.05 17.67
C VAL A 13 -6.12 -5.62 17.13
N ASN A 14 -6.86 -4.83 17.91
CA ASN A 14 -7.93 -3.98 17.39
C ASN A 14 -7.36 -2.84 16.51
N ALA A 15 -6.31 -3.13 15.74
CA ALA A 15 -5.89 -2.31 14.62
C ALA A 15 -6.91 -2.57 13.51
N LYS A 16 -7.57 -1.53 13.02
CA LYS A 16 -8.38 -1.63 11.80
C LYS A 16 -7.50 -2.28 10.74
N LEU A 17 -7.82 -3.51 10.33
CA LEU A 17 -7.20 -4.16 9.19
C LEU A 17 -7.40 -3.21 8.01
N ALA A 18 -6.32 -2.92 7.28
CA ALA A 18 -6.43 -2.09 6.10
C ALA A 18 -7.43 -2.71 5.14
N ASP A 19 -8.34 -1.89 4.60
CA ASP A 19 -9.36 -2.38 3.66
C ASP A 19 -8.71 -2.95 2.40
N PHE A 20 -7.60 -2.33 1.96
CA PHE A 20 -6.71 -2.84 0.92
C PHE A 20 -5.25 -2.52 1.23
N SER A 21 -4.33 -3.30 0.71
CA SER A 21 -2.90 -2.95 0.73
C SER A 21 -2.19 -3.29 -0.58
N ILE A 22 -1.19 -2.47 -0.92
CA ILE A 22 -0.24 -2.73 -1.99
C ILE A 22 1.14 -2.81 -1.36
N ASN A 23 1.76 -3.99 -1.38
CA ASN A 23 3.08 -4.22 -0.84
C ASN A 23 4.05 -4.69 -1.93
N LYS A 24 5.31 -4.89 -1.56
CA LYS A 24 6.36 -5.33 -2.48
C LYS A 24 6.04 -6.64 -3.23
N SER A 25 5.24 -7.53 -2.65
CA SER A 25 4.87 -8.81 -3.28
C SER A 25 3.57 -8.75 -4.08
N SER A 26 2.81 -7.65 -4.02
CA SER A 26 1.54 -7.52 -4.74
C SER A 26 1.74 -7.76 -6.22
N THR A 27 0.82 -8.53 -6.81
CA THR A 27 0.78 -8.85 -8.24
C THR A 27 -0.02 -7.81 -9.01
N ASP A 28 0.21 -7.72 -10.31
CA ASP A 28 -0.52 -6.79 -11.17
C ASP A 28 -2.03 -7.11 -11.19
N VAL A 29 -2.39 -8.40 -11.01
CA VAL A 29 -3.77 -8.87 -10.89
C VAL A 29 -4.41 -8.36 -9.60
N GLU A 30 -3.71 -8.43 -8.47
CA GLU A 30 -4.20 -7.92 -7.19
C GLU A 30 -4.36 -6.40 -7.23
N ILE A 31 -3.35 -5.68 -7.76
CA ILE A 31 -3.39 -4.22 -7.91
C ILE A 31 -4.59 -3.82 -8.78
N LYS A 32 -4.82 -4.51 -9.90
CA LYS A 32 -5.98 -4.25 -10.76
C LYS A 32 -7.31 -4.51 -10.05
N ARG A 33 -7.42 -5.60 -9.27
CA ARG A 33 -8.62 -5.88 -8.48
C ARG A 33 -8.90 -4.77 -7.46
N ILE A 34 -7.86 -4.26 -6.79
CA ILE A 34 -7.98 -3.15 -5.85
C ILE A 34 -8.50 -1.90 -6.59
N THR A 35 -7.92 -1.54 -7.73
CA THR A 35 -8.40 -0.43 -8.59
C THR A 35 -9.89 -0.59 -8.92
N GLU A 36 -10.31 -1.76 -9.41
CA GLU A 36 -11.70 -1.98 -9.81
C GLU A 36 -12.68 -1.88 -8.62
N ILE A 37 -12.27 -2.34 -7.43
CA ILE A 37 -13.10 -2.22 -6.23
C ILE A 37 -13.20 -0.76 -5.80
N LEU A 38 -12.10 -0.01 -5.85
CA LEU A 38 -12.08 1.41 -5.48
C LEU A 38 -12.98 2.25 -6.40
N GLU A 39 -12.93 1.98 -7.70
CA GLU A 39 -13.77 2.68 -8.68
C GLU A 39 -15.26 2.34 -8.49
N LYS A 40 -15.60 1.06 -8.34
CA LYS A 40 -17.00 0.61 -8.24
C LYS A 40 -17.67 0.95 -6.91
N LYS A 41 -16.95 0.88 -5.79
CA LYS A 41 -17.52 1.07 -4.46
C LYS A 41 -17.42 2.49 -3.94
N TYR A 42 -16.36 3.20 -4.29
CA TYR A 42 -16.05 4.50 -3.70
C TYR A 42 -15.94 5.62 -4.74
N GLU A 43 -16.22 5.34 -6.03
CA GLU A 43 -16.13 6.29 -7.13
C GLU A 43 -14.73 6.94 -7.25
N ILE A 44 -13.69 6.21 -6.85
CA ILE A 44 -12.29 6.66 -6.88
C ILE A 44 -11.56 5.97 -8.02
N GLN A 45 -11.06 6.77 -8.96
CA GLN A 45 -10.28 6.26 -10.08
C GLN A 45 -8.81 6.13 -9.63
N LEU A 46 -8.37 4.91 -9.35
CA LEU A 46 -6.98 4.62 -9.02
C LEU A 46 -6.23 4.02 -10.21
N ASN A 47 -5.19 4.70 -10.67
CA ASN A 47 -4.34 4.26 -11.78
C ASN A 47 -2.93 3.97 -11.29
N THR A 48 -2.45 2.75 -11.55
CA THR A 48 -1.07 2.37 -11.28
C THR A 48 -0.24 2.36 -12.56
N SER A 49 0.92 3.00 -12.53
CA SER A 49 1.86 3.04 -13.65
C SER A 49 3.30 2.87 -13.17
N LYS A 50 4.23 2.65 -14.12
CA LYS A 50 5.67 2.54 -13.86
C LYS A 50 6.04 1.49 -12.80
N ILE A 51 5.32 0.37 -12.77
CA ILE A 51 5.63 -0.76 -11.90
C ILE A 51 6.96 -1.37 -12.35
N LYS A 52 7.97 -1.35 -11.48
CA LYS A 52 9.28 -1.99 -11.68
C LYS A 52 9.47 -3.04 -10.60
N ARG A 53 9.97 -4.22 -10.98
CA ARG A 53 10.31 -5.30 -10.06
C ARG A 53 11.81 -5.61 -10.08
N ASN A 54 12.35 -6.07 -8.96
CA ASN A 54 13.70 -6.62 -8.89
C ASN A 54 13.76 -8.09 -9.34
N SER A 55 14.93 -8.71 -9.29
CA SER A 55 15.13 -10.12 -9.66
C SER A 55 14.37 -11.12 -8.76
N ASN A 56 13.93 -10.70 -7.57
CA ASN A 56 13.09 -11.47 -6.66
C ASN A 56 11.58 -11.26 -6.92
N ASN A 57 11.23 -10.56 -8.01
CA ASN A 57 9.86 -10.19 -8.37
C ASN A 57 9.17 -9.25 -7.37
N GLU A 58 9.94 -8.57 -6.51
CA GLU A 58 9.43 -7.58 -5.57
C GLU A 58 9.36 -6.21 -6.24
N ILE A 59 8.27 -5.46 -6.03
CA ILE A 59 8.08 -4.10 -6.54
C ILE A 59 9.09 -3.16 -5.86
N THR A 60 9.90 -2.48 -6.68
CA THR A 60 10.88 -1.46 -6.24
C THR A 60 10.52 -0.05 -6.70
N ALA A 61 9.62 0.06 -7.68
CA ALA A 61 9.03 1.34 -8.06
C ALA A 61 7.57 1.16 -8.48
N ILE A 62 6.73 2.12 -8.10
CA ILE A 62 5.34 2.22 -8.50
C ILE A 62 4.91 3.68 -8.43
N LYS A 63 4.13 4.12 -9.43
CA LYS A 63 3.39 5.37 -9.39
C LYS A 63 1.91 5.05 -9.26
N ILE A 64 1.26 5.62 -8.27
CA ILE A 64 -0.18 5.54 -8.05
C ILE A 64 -0.74 6.95 -8.20
N ASP A 65 -1.58 7.14 -9.20
CA ASP A 65 -2.35 8.36 -9.38
C ASP A 65 -3.80 8.04 -9.03
N TYR A 66 -4.40 8.76 -8.11
CA TYR A 66 -5.83 8.59 -7.83
C TYR A 66 -6.59 9.91 -7.87
N LYS A 67 -7.83 9.81 -8.34
CA LYS A 67 -8.76 10.92 -8.47
C LYS A 67 -10.00 10.65 -7.65
N CYS A 68 -10.28 11.58 -6.74
CA CYS A 68 -11.48 11.54 -5.91
C CYS A 68 -12.64 12.28 -6.57
N LYS A 69 -13.86 12.01 -6.11
CA LYS A 69 -15.10 12.61 -6.63
C LYS A 69 -15.08 14.14 -6.64
N ASP A 70 -14.43 14.75 -5.66
CA ASP A 70 -14.33 16.21 -5.52
C ASP A 70 -13.34 16.86 -6.49
N GLY A 71 -12.75 16.07 -7.41
CA GLY A 71 -11.80 16.53 -8.42
C GLY A 71 -10.35 16.62 -7.94
N ASN A 72 -10.09 16.30 -6.66
CA ASN A 72 -8.75 16.23 -6.11
C ASN A 72 -7.98 15.05 -6.73
N GLU A 73 -6.81 15.35 -7.28
CA GLU A 73 -5.88 14.37 -7.84
C GLU A 73 -4.63 14.30 -6.96
N VAL A 74 -4.24 13.09 -6.58
CA VAL A 74 -3.05 12.86 -5.76
C VAL A 74 -2.19 11.79 -6.43
N SER A 75 -0.89 12.07 -6.48
CA SER A 75 0.12 11.13 -6.97
C SER A 75 1.01 10.66 -5.83
N ILE A 76 1.07 9.35 -5.63
CA ILE A 76 2.06 8.68 -4.78
C ILE A 76 3.11 8.08 -5.69
N VAL A 77 4.37 8.49 -5.52
CA VAL A 77 5.50 7.97 -6.28
C VAL A 77 6.46 7.30 -5.31
N LYS A 78 6.65 5.99 -5.48
CA LYS A 78 7.72 5.22 -4.84
C LYS A 78 8.69 4.79 -5.92
N LYS A 79 9.97 5.09 -5.72
CA LYS A 79 11.05 4.76 -6.65
C LYS A 79 12.32 4.51 -5.85
N GLY A 80 12.92 3.34 -6.04
CA GLY A 80 14.23 3.01 -5.50
C GLY A 80 14.76 1.71 -6.08
N ASP A 81 15.90 1.29 -5.56
CA ASP A 81 16.43 -0.05 -5.79
C ASP A 81 15.97 -1.05 -4.71
N GLU A 82 15.49 -0.52 -3.57
CA GLU A 82 14.90 -1.29 -2.49
C GLU A 82 13.41 -1.59 -2.76
N PRO A 83 12.88 -2.71 -2.24
CA PRO A 83 11.45 -2.99 -2.30
C PRO A 83 10.63 -1.87 -1.65
N ILE A 84 9.45 -1.59 -2.20
CA ILE A 84 8.56 -0.57 -1.63
C ILE A 84 8.04 -1.02 -0.25
N ASP A 85 7.88 -0.05 0.65
CA ASP A 85 7.10 -0.21 1.85
C ASP A 85 5.61 -0.44 1.50
N GLU A 86 4.87 -1.09 2.40
CA GLU A 86 3.44 -1.33 2.21
C GLU A 86 2.64 -0.03 2.20
N ILE A 87 1.73 0.07 1.25
CA ILE A 87 0.78 1.16 1.07
C ILE A 87 -0.57 0.64 1.56
N PHE A 88 -1.03 1.17 2.68
CA PHE A 88 -2.35 0.83 3.22
C PHE A 88 -3.40 1.81 2.70
N ILE A 89 -4.55 1.27 2.33
CA ILE A 89 -5.70 2.01 1.83
C ILE A 89 -6.86 1.69 2.77
N ASN A 90 -7.35 2.71 3.46
CA ASN A 90 -8.43 2.61 4.42
C ASN A 90 -9.62 3.45 3.98
N GLU A 91 -10.83 2.99 4.22
CA GLU A 91 -12.00 3.86 4.25
C GLU A 91 -12.24 4.34 5.70
N GLU A 92 -12.25 5.66 5.88
CA GLU A 92 -12.52 6.32 7.14
C GLU A 92 -13.68 7.31 6.96
N LYS A 93 -14.89 6.93 7.40
CA LYS A 93 -16.08 7.79 7.42
C LYS A 93 -16.50 8.34 6.04
N GLY A 94 -16.33 7.53 5.00
CA GLY A 94 -16.64 7.83 3.60
C GLY A 94 -15.44 8.36 2.81
N THR A 95 -14.31 8.61 3.48
CA THR A 95 -13.08 9.11 2.88
C THR A 95 -12.09 7.98 2.72
N ILE A 96 -11.45 7.86 1.55
CA ILE A 96 -10.30 6.96 1.42
C ILE A 96 -9.05 7.64 1.96
N VAL A 97 -8.30 6.96 2.82
CA VAL A 97 -7.04 7.43 3.38
C VAL A 97 -5.93 6.50 2.95
N PHE A 98 -4.90 7.07 2.33
CA PHE A 98 -3.68 6.34 2.00
C PHE A 98 -2.66 6.57 3.10
N HIS A 99 -2.19 5.48 3.71
CA HIS A 99 -1.07 5.50 4.63
C HIS A 99 0.12 4.85 3.94
N THR A 100 1.22 5.60 3.86
CA THR A 100 2.50 5.03 3.45
C THR A 100 3.53 5.32 4.51
N GLU A 101 4.28 4.30 4.89
CA GLU A 101 5.55 4.48 5.56
C GLU A 101 6.62 4.63 4.48
N THR A 102 7.66 5.43 4.77
CA THR A 102 8.82 5.51 3.90
C THR A 102 10.04 5.33 4.78
N THR A 103 10.72 4.20 4.61
CA THR A 103 11.93 3.89 5.37
C THR A 103 13.15 4.31 4.55
N ASN A 104 13.62 5.55 4.71
CA ASN A 104 14.89 5.95 4.08
C ASN A 104 16.06 5.31 4.84
N GLN A 105 16.66 4.24 4.29
CA GLN A 105 17.72 3.43 4.91
C GLN A 105 19.08 4.16 5.10
N LYS A 106 19.15 5.48 4.91
CA LYS A 106 20.36 6.28 5.19
C LYS A 106 20.07 7.32 6.28
N GLY A 107 19.87 6.83 7.51
CA GLY A 107 19.50 7.63 8.68
C GLY A 107 18.00 7.58 8.92
N ALA A 108 17.56 6.58 9.69
CA ALA A 108 16.15 6.19 9.87
C ALA A 108 15.25 7.36 10.31
N THR A 109 14.60 7.99 9.33
CA THR A 109 13.47 8.89 9.52
C THR A 109 12.26 8.22 8.89
N VAL A 110 11.37 7.67 9.72
CA VAL A 110 10.09 7.13 9.26
C VAL A 110 9.16 8.32 9.03
N THR A 111 8.83 8.61 7.77
CA THR A 111 7.83 9.64 7.43
C THR A 111 6.53 8.94 7.07
N SER A 112 5.57 8.97 7.99
CA SER A 112 4.20 8.54 7.75
C SER A 112 3.46 9.66 7.03
N LYS A 113 3.00 9.40 5.81
CA LYS A 113 2.14 10.34 5.07
C LYS A 113 0.73 9.77 5.06
N SER A 114 -0.18 10.45 5.75
CA SER A 114 -1.62 10.23 5.65
C SER A 114 -2.19 11.30 4.74
N ILE A 115 -2.94 10.89 3.71
CA ILE A 115 -3.63 11.81 2.82
C ILE A 115 -5.11 11.47 2.93
N SER A 116 -5.87 12.38 3.53
CA SER A 116 -7.32 12.31 3.77
C SER A 116 -8.01 13.44 3.01
N PHE A 117 -9.25 13.23 2.58
CA PHE A 117 -10.07 14.21 1.84
C PHE A 117 -11.52 14.17 2.32
#